data_AF-A0A3B6HRT2-F1
#
_entry.id   AF-A0A3B6HRT2-F1
#
_cell.length_a   1.000
_cell.length_b   1.000
_cell.length_c   1.000
_cell.angle_alpha   90.00
_cell.angle_beta   90.00
_cell.angle_gamma   90.00
#
_symmetry.space_group_name_H-M   'P 1'
#
loop_
_entity.id
_entity.type
_entity.pdbx_description
1 polymer ?
#
loop_
_entity_poly.entity_id
_entity_poly.type
_entity_poly.pdbx_seq_one_letter_code
_entity_poly.pdbx_strand_id
1 'polypeptide(L)'
;MAGTKAAMEKDYSVDDYICAICDEGGDLICCDGDCGRSFHPTKPTGEASHCDTLGLSEEQLELPEFLCENCESKKHQCFVCGELGSSDQGGDEQVIIQCNKRGCKRFYHPYCLPLDINKIPEDACPMHECYSCKKKNATSEDNKMTGKTKGKETCRKKHATSEGNKTRGQSKGRGTWEMNLVLCRRCPKAFHRKCLPREMFGGEGNIQRIWETAGGTVFYCGDHEMVENLRSAKRNHIKFREEKPKGAAENQSVEDGNK
;
A
#
# COMPACT_ATOMS: atom_id res chain seq x y z
N MET A 1 10.74 -39.52 10.65
CA MET A 1 11.08 -38.09 10.78
C MET A 1 10.04 -37.27 10.03
N ALA A 2 8.90 -36.99 10.65
CA ALA A 2 7.88 -36.12 10.04
C ALA A 2 8.16 -34.68 10.50
N GLY A 3 8.76 -33.89 9.62
CA GLY A 3 9.02 -32.48 9.87
C GLY A 3 7.71 -31.70 9.79
N THR A 4 7.23 -31.21 10.93
CA THR A 4 6.15 -30.24 10.99
C THR A 4 6.64 -28.94 10.38
N LYS A 5 6.19 -28.60 9.16
CA LYS A 5 6.27 -27.26 8.60
C LYS A 5 5.58 -26.30 9.57
N ALA A 6 6.36 -25.45 10.23
CA ALA A 6 5.82 -24.35 11.01
C ALA A 6 4.97 -23.47 10.07
N ALA A 7 3.68 -23.34 10.37
CA ALA A 7 2.84 -22.35 9.73
C ALA A 7 3.40 -20.98 10.12
N MET A 8 4.04 -20.32 9.18
CA MET A 8 4.55 -18.97 9.33
C MET A 8 3.34 -18.05 9.52
N GLU A 9 3.18 -17.45 10.70
CA GLU A 9 2.16 -16.42 10.94
C GLU A 9 2.35 -15.32 9.89
N LYS A 10 1.35 -15.14 9.00
CA LYS A 10 1.34 -14.02 8.07
C LYS A 10 1.01 -12.78 8.87
N ASP A 11 1.96 -11.86 8.96
CA ASP A 11 1.74 -10.51 9.46
C ASP A 11 0.91 -9.77 8.42
N TYR A 12 -0.42 -9.77 8.60
CA TYR A 12 -1.33 -9.10 7.67
C TYR A 12 -1.15 -7.59 7.78
N SER A 13 -0.92 -6.95 6.65
CA SER A 13 -0.70 -5.50 6.58
C SER A 13 -2.02 -4.78 6.30
N VAL A 14 -2.12 -3.50 6.68
CA VAL A 14 -3.28 -2.67 6.28
C VAL A 14 -3.43 -2.62 4.76
N ASP A 15 -2.32 -2.71 4.02
CA ASP A 15 -2.29 -2.70 2.56
C ASP A 15 -3.02 -3.93 1.96
N ASP A 16 -3.19 -5.02 2.74
CA ASP A 16 -3.89 -6.23 2.32
C ASP A 16 -5.42 -6.04 2.34
N TYR A 17 -5.93 -5.12 3.17
CA TYR A 17 -7.36 -4.92 3.45
C TYR A 17 -7.99 -3.70 2.76
N ILE A 18 -7.19 -2.92 2.02
CA ILE A 18 -7.66 -1.71 1.35
C ILE A 18 -7.29 -1.73 -0.11
N CYS A 19 -8.20 -1.23 -0.94
CA CYS A 19 -7.96 -1.03 -2.35
C CYS A 19 -6.82 -0.03 -2.55
N ALA A 20 -5.84 -0.38 -3.36
CA ALA A 20 -4.72 0.47 -3.65
C ALA A 20 -5.14 1.71 -4.46
N ILE A 21 -6.27 1.69 -5.19
CA ILE A 21 -6.75 2.86 -5.95
C ILE A 21 -7.41 3.88 -5.02
N CYS A 22 -8.32 3.43 -4.14
CA CYS A 22 -9.21 4.32 -3.41
C CYS A 22 -9.00 4.34 -1.87
N ASP A 23 -8.15 3.48 -1.33
CA ASP A 23 -7.90 3.23 0.10
C ASP A 23 -9.11 2.75 0.91
N GLU A 24 -10.18 2.31 0.26
CA GLU A 24 -11.35 1.72 0.92
C GLU A 24 -11.27 0.20 0.92
N GLY A 25 -11.86 -0.43 1.94
CA GLY A 25 -11.99 -1.88 2.01
C GLY A 25 -13.13 -2.42 1.12
N GLY A 26 -13.53 -3.67 1.38
CA GLY A 26 -14.63 -4.33 0.68
C GLY A 26 -14.18 -5.63 0.02
N ASP A 27 -14.84 -5.97 -1.09
CA ASP A 27 -14.49 -7.14 -1.89
C ASP A 27 -13.28 -6.81 -2.77
N LEU A 28 -12.12 -7.36 -2.39
CA LEU A 28 -10.84 -7.07 -3.01
C LEU A 28 -10.20 -8.33 -3.59
N ILE A 29 -9.51 -8.19 -4.72
CA ILE A 29 -8.57 -9.16 -5.27
C ILE A 29 -7.14 -8.68 -4.99
N CYS A 30 -6.25 -9.59 -4.60
CA CYS A 30 -4.84 -9.29 -4.36
C CYS A 30 -3.99 -9.71 -5.57
N CYS A 31 -3.08 -8.85 -5.99
CA CYS A 31 -2.10 -9.17 -7.02
C CYS A 31 -1.06 -10.18 -6.48
N ASP A 32 -0.89 -11.30 -7.16
CA ASP A 32 0.06 -12.37 -6.80
C ASP A 32 1.52 -12.00 -7.11
N GLY A 33 1.74 -10.94 -7.90
CA GLY A 33 3.06 -10.40 -8.21
C GLY A 33 3.73 -9.66 -7.06
N ASP A 34 4.93 -9.14 -7.33
CA ASP A 34 5.81 -8.55 -6.32
C ASP A 34 5.18 -7.36 -5.57
N CYS A 35 4.23 -6.65 -6.20
CA CYS A 35 3.57 -5.51 -5.57
C CYS A 35 2.60 -5.88 -4.44
N GLY A 36 1.98 -7.07 -4.47
CA GLY A 36 1.03 -7.52 -3.44
C GLY A 36 -0.16 -6.57 -3.18
N ARG A 37 -0.50 -5.68 -4.12
CA ARG A 37 -1.57 -4.69 -3.95
C ARG A 37 -2.96 -5.32 -4.09
N SER A 38 -3.89 -4.89 -3.26
CA SER A 38 -5.31 -5.25 -3.33
C SER A 38 -6.14 -4.24 -4.13
N PHE A 39 -7.17 -4.69 -4.84
CA PHE A 39 -8.01 -3.84 -5.69
C PHE A 39 -9.47 -4.28 -5.68
N HIS A 40 -10.42 -3.36 -5.89
CA HIS A 40 -11.79 -3.74 -6.25
C HIS A 40 -11.76 -4.35 -7.66
N PRO A 41 -12.11 -5.64 -7.83
CA PRO A 41 -11.95 -6.32 -9.10
C PRO A 41 -12.91 -5.80 -10.19
N THR A 42 -14.16 -5.51 -9.84
CA THR A 42 -15.24 -5.21 -10.79
C THR A 42 -15.96 -3.93 -10.42
N LYS A 43 -16.65 -3.28 -11.37
CA LYS A 43 -17.38 -2.03 -11.10
C LYS A 43 -18.34 -2.12 -9.90
N PRO A 44 -19.16 -3.19 -9.74
CA PRO A 44 -20.03 -3.32 -8.58
C PRO A 44 -19.30 -3.30 -7.24
N THR A 45 -18.11 -3.90 -7.13
CA THR A 45 -17.39 -3.96 -5.84
C THR A 45 -16.80 -2.61 -5.43
N GLY A 46 -16.55 -1.71 -6.39
CA GLY A 46 -16.06 -0.36 -6.13
C GLY A 46 -17.14 0.71 -5.99
N GLU A 47 -18.41 0.40 -6.27
CA GLU A 47 -19.50 1.38 -6.40
C GLU A 47 -19.71 2.21 -5.13
N ALA A 48 -19.76 1.55 -3.97
CA ALA A 48 -19.95 2.22 -2.68
C ALA A 48 -18.85 3.24 -2.35
N SER A 49 -17.66 3.06 -2.93
CA SER A 49 -16.53 3.95 -2.72
C SER A 49 -16.30 4.91 -3.88
N HIS A 50 -17.03 4.81 -4.99
CA HIS A 50 -16.71 5.46 -6.27
C HIS A 50 -15.27 5.18 -6.73
N CYS A 51 -14.84 3.92 -6.64
CA CYS A 51 -13.54 3.47 -7.12
C CYS A 51 -13.58 3.21 -8.64
N ASP A 52 -12.51 3.52 -9.36
CA ASP A 52 -12.40 3.21 -10.81
C ASP A 52 -12.33 1.69 -11.07
N THR A 53 -11.93 0.91 -10.06
CA THR A 53 -11.78 -0.56 -10.10
C THR A 53 -10.80 -1.04 -11.18
N LEU A 54 -10.56 -2.35 -11.23
CA LEU A 54 -9.80 -2.95 -12.34
C LEU A 54 -10.67 -3.27 -13.56
N GLY A 55 -11.99 -3.36 -13.38
CA GLY A 55 -12.93 -3.70 -14.44
C GLY A 55 -12.75 -5.11 -15.01
N LEU A 56 -12.29 -6.06 -14.18
CA LEU A 56 -12.10 -7.46 -14.59
C LEU A 56 -13.43 -8.13 -14.96
N SER A 57 -13.39 -9.05 -15.91
CA SER A 57 -14.51 -9.92 -16.23
C SER A 57 -14.61 -11.08 -15.23
N GLU A 58 -15.75 -11.79 -15.20
CA GLU A 58 -15.92 -12.96 -14.34
C GLU A 58 -14.91 -14.06 -14.69
N GLU A 59 -14.62 -14.27 -15.97
CA GLU A 59 -13.64 -15.25 -16.43
C GLU A 59 -12.22 -14.93 -15.93
N GLN A 60 -11.86 -13.65 -15.87
CA GLN A 60 -10.57 -13.24 -15.33
C GLN A 60 -10.46 -13.48 -13.82
N LEU A 61 -11.59 -13.46 -13.09
CA LEU A 61 -11.63 -13.77 -11.65
C LEU A 61 -11.57 -15.27 -11.35
N GLU A 62 -11.88 -16.11 -12.33
CA GLU A 62 -11.75 -17.57 -12.22
C GLU A 62 -10.32 -18.05 -12.46
N LEU A 63 -9.42 -17.18 -12.93
CA LEU A 63 -8.01 -17.51 -13.10
C LEU A 63 -7.35 -17.81 -11.74
N PRO A 64 -6.46 -18.81 -11.68
CA PRO A 64 -5.82 -19.22 -10.44
C PRO A 64 -4.84 -18.18 -9.89
N GLU A 65 -4.32 -17.30 -10.76
CA GLU A 65 -3.39 -16.23 -10.44
C GLU A 65 -3.85 -14.94 -11.11
N PHE A 66 -3.71 -13.83 -10.39
CA PHE A 66 -3.99 -12.49 -10.87
C PHE A 66 -2.75 -11.60 -10.74
N LEU A 67 -2.30 -11.03 -11.85
CA LEU A 67 -1.25 -10.01 -11.86
C LEU A 67 -1.87 -8.66 -12.27
N CYS A 68 -1.60 -7.61 -11.50
CA CYS A 68 -1.93 -6.26 -11.95
C CYS A 68 -1.03 -5.85 -13.12
N GLU A 69 -1.49 -4.90 -13.95
CA GLU A 69 -0.78 -4.46 -15.16
C GLU A 69 0.68 -4.06 -14.90
N ASN A 70 1.00 -3.44 -13.76
CA ASN A 70 2.39 -3.13 -13.40
C ASN A 70 3.26 -4.37 -13.17
N CYS A 71 2.70 -5.43 -12.57
CA CYS A 71 3.41 -6.68 -12.37
C CYS A 71 3.55 -7.49 -13.66
N GLU A 72 2.53 -7.49 -14.53
CA GLU A 72 2.57 -8.12 -15.85
C GLU A 72 3.65 -7.49 -16.73
N SER A 73 3.68 -6.16 -16.78
CA SER A 73 4.64 -5.38 -17.59
C SER A 73 6.02 -5.22 -16.95
N LYS A 74 6.20 -5.67 -15.70
CA LYS A 74 7.40 -5.42 -14.88
C LYS A 74 7.78 -3.93 -14.80
N LYS A 75 6.79 -3.03 -14.86
CA LYS A 75 6.96 -1.58 -14.65
C LYS A 75 6.25 -1.16 -13.37
N HIS A 76 7.02 -0.89 -12.32
CA HIS A 76 6.49 -0.51 -11.00
C HIS A 76 6.68 0.97 -10.73
N GLN A 77 5.84 1.51 -9.85
CA GLN A 77 5.83 2.93 -9.52
C GLN A 77 6.72 3.25 -8.33
N CYS A 78 7.58 4.25 -8.47
CA CYS A 78 8.39 4.75 -7.37
C CYS A 78 7.51 5.43 -6.33
N PHE A 79 7.63 4.98 -5.08
CA PHE A 79 6.82 5.49 -3.98
C PHE A 79 7.22 6.92 -3.52
N VAL A 80 8.33 7.46 -4.03
CA VAL A 80 8.78 8.84 -3.76
C VAL A 80 8.21 9.80 -4.81
N CYS A 81 8.52 9.58 -6.10
CA CYS A 81 8.15 10.51 -7.16
C CYS A 81 6.84 10.15 -7.88
N GLY A 82 6.34 8.93 -7.74
CA GLY A 82 5.15 8.46 -8.44
C GLY A 82 5.36 8.16 -9.93
N GLU A 83 6.59 8.18 -10.44
CA GLU A 83 6.89 7.77 -11.82
C GLU A 83 7.15 6.26 -11.92
N LEU A 84 6.85 5.70 -13.10
CA LEU A 84 7.10 4.28 -13.41
C LEU A 84 8.58 4.07 -13.75
N GLY A 85 9.09 2.91 -13.37
CA GLY A 85 10.42 2.43 -13.74
C GLY A 85 10.41 0.92 -13.98
N SER A 86 11.40 0.45 -14.73
CA SER A 86 11.58 -0.98 -15.01
C SER A 86 12.07 -1.70 -13.76
N SER A 87 11.35 -2.75 -13.39
CA SER A 87 11.74 -3.72 -12.35
C SER A 87 12.26 -5.02 -12.94
N ASP A 88 12.43 -5.08 -14.26
CA ASP A 88 13.04 -6.20 -14.92
C ASP A 88 14.56 -6.19 -14.72
N GLN A 89 15.16 -7.35 -14.53
CA GLN A 89 16.56 -7.47 -14.09
C GLN A 89 17.60 -7.23 -15.20
N GLY A 90 17.19 -6.78 -16.40
CA GLY A 90 18.06 -6.73 -17.58
C GLY A 90 17.83 -5.59 -18.58
N GLY A 91 17.17 -4.49 -18.22
CA GLY A 91 16.85 -3.39 -19.15
C GLY A 91 17.64 -2.09 -18.95
N ASP A 92 17.80 -1.32 -20.04
CA ASP A 92 18.39 0.03 -20.08
C ASP A 92 17.42 1.17 -19.64
N GLU A 93 16.19 0.82 -19.24
CA GLU A 93 15.17 1.76 -18.76
C GLU A 93 15.48 2.28 -17.33
N GLN A 94 14.75 3.30 -16.85
CA GLN A 94 14.90 3.78 -15.46
C GLN A 94 14.64 2.63 -14.48
N VAL A 95 15.70 2.11 -13.87
CA VAL A 95 15.63 0.97 -12.95
C VAL A 95 14.91 1.38 -11.68
N ILE A 96 13.97 0.54 -11.25
CA ILE A 96 13.30 0.64 -9.97
C ILE A 96 13.64 -0.57 -9.10
N ILE A 97 13.95 -0.34 -7.83
CA ILE A 97 14.33 -1.38 -6.87
C ILE A 97 13.23 -1.58 -5.84
N GLN A 98 12.96 -2.84 -5.48
CA GLN A 98 12.06 -3.18 -4.38
C GLN A 98 12.84 -3.17 -3.05
N CYS A 99 12.19 -2.72 -1.98
CA CYS A 99 12.74 -2.90 -0.64
C CYS A 99 12.92 -4.40 -0.31
N ASN A 100 14.08 -4.77 0.22
CA ASN A 100 14.41 -6.15 0.59
C ASN A 100 13.89 -6.57 1.96
N LYS A 101 13.36 -5.64 2.78
CA LYS A 101 12.80 -5.98 4.08
C LYS A 101 11.56 -6.84 3.87
N ARG A 102 11.55 -8.02 4.49
CA ARG A 102 10.45 -8.97 4.39
C ARG A 102 9.10 -8.30 4.68
N GLY A 103 8.15 -8.45 3.76
CA GLY A 103 6.81 -7.87 3.84
C GLY A 103 6.69 -6.43 3.33
N CYS A 104 7.80 -5.72 3.10
CA CYS A 104 7.78 -4.41 2.47
C CYS A 104 7.59 -4.56 0.96
N LYS A 105 6.53 -3.98 0.42
CA LYS A 105 6.17 -4.07 -1.00
C LYS A 105 6.39 -2.77 -1.78
N ARG A 106 7.26 -1.89 -1.27
CA ARG A 106 7.51 -0.56 -1.84
C ARG A 106 8.68 -0.58 -2.81
N PHE A 107 8.53 0.17 -3.90
CA PHE A 107 9.51 0.31 -4.97
C PHE A 107 10.04 1.74 -5.04
N TYR A 108 11.29 1.90 -5.45
CA TYR A 108 11.96 3.20 -5.49
C TYR A 108 12.93 3.30 -6.66
N HIS A 109 12.98 4.46 -7.30
CA HIS A 109 14.15 4.77 -8.11
C HIS A 109 15.36 4.95 -7.19
N PRO A 110 16.53 4.39 -7.54
CA PRO A 110 17.74 4.55 -6.75
C PRO A 110 18.08 6.02 -6.45
N TYR A 111 17.86 6.92 -7.41
CA TYR A 111 18.11 8.36 -7.28
C TYR A 111 17.03 9.13 -6.48
N CYS A 112 15.84 8.56 -6.30
CA CYS A 112 14.77 9.19 -5.51
C CYS A 112 14.91 8.93 -4.01
N LEU A 113 15.72 7.95 -3.62
CA LEU A 113 16.10 7.78 -2.23
C LEU A 113 17.40 8.56 -1.99
N PRO A 114 17.59 9.16 -0.80
CA PRO A 114 18.86 9.77 -0.41
C PRO A 114 19.88 8.68 -0.08
N LEU A 115 20.09 7.75 -1.01
CA LEU A 115 20.94 6.59 -0.86
C LEU A 115 21.98 6.59 -1.95
N ASP A 116 23.22 6.34 -1.55
CA ASP A 116 24.27 5.99 -2.49
C ASP A 116 23.92 4.63 -3.11
N ILE A 117 23.70 4.61 -4.42
CA ILE A 117 23.28 3.42 -5.20
C ILE A 117 24.26 2.25 -5.00
N ASN A 118 25.53 2.55 -4.65
CA ASN A 118 26.57 1.56 -4.40
C ASN A 118 26.57 0.97 -2.98
N LYS A 119 25.76 1.54 -2.09
CA LYS A 119 25.58 1.09 -0.69
C LYS A 119 24.11 1.26 -0.34
N ILE A 120 23.29 0.27 -0.70
CA ILE A 120 21.91 0.18 -0.22
C ILE A 120 21.94 -0.60 1.09
N PRO A 121 21.98 0.04 2.28
CA PRO A 121 21.78 -0.68 3.52
C PRO A 121 20.43 -1.41 3.50
N GLU A 122 20.35 -2.58 4.13
CA GLU A 122 19.08 -3.32 4.32
C GLU A 122 17.99 -2.47 5.01
N ASP A 123 18.40 -1.39 5.69
CA ASP A 123 17.53 -0.46 6.41
C ASP A 123 17.25 0.86 5.68
N ALA A 124 17.65 0.95 4.42
CA ALA A 124 17.60 2.20 3.68
C ALA A 124 16.19 2.67 3.29
N CYS A 125 15.19 1.79 3.46
CA CYS A 125 13.80 2.11 3.17
C CYS A 125 13.23 3.06 4.24
N PRO A 126 12.83 4.29 3.85
CA PRO A 126 12.34 5.32 4.77
C PRO A 126 11.02 4.95 5.46
N MET A 127 10.35 3.88 5.02
CA MET A 127 9.14 3.35 5.64
C MET A 127 9.41 2.57 6.94
N HIS A 128 10.67 2.34 7.30
CA HIS A 128 11.05 1.56 8.48
C HIS A 128 11.69 2.40 9.59
N GLU A 129 11.65 3.71 9.44
CA GLU A 129 12.16 4.68 10.40
C GLU A 129 11.13 5.81 10.60
N CYS A 130 10.98 6.27 11.83
CA CYS A 130 10.12 7.41 12.14
C CYS A 130 10.72 8.69 11.54
N TYR A 131 9.97 9.33 10.65
CA TYR A 131 10.32 10.58 9.99
C TYR A 131 10.67 11.69 10.99
N SER A 132 9.96 11.74 12.13
CA SER A 132 10.13 12.78 13.15
C SER A 132 11.34 12.54 14.06
N CYS A 133 11.50 11.33 14.62
CA CYS A 133 12.53 11.07 15.64
C CYS A 133 13.71 10.22 15.16
N LYS A 134 13.69 9.77 13.90
CA LYS A 134 14.74 8.95 13.25
C LYS A 134 15.03 7.62 13.95
N LYS A 135 14.02 7.05 14.61
CA LYS A 135 14.10 5.74 15.29
C LYS A 135 13.15 4.74 14.64
N LYS A 136 13.56 3.46 14.62
CA LYS A 136 12.76 2.34 14.08
C LYS A 136 11.63 1.94 15.05
N ASN A 137 10.82 0.96 14.66
CA ASN A 137 9.87 0.29 15.57
C ASN A 137 10.59 -0.30 16.80
N ALA A 138 9.88 -0.43 17.91
CA ALA A 138 10.38 -1.22 19.05
C ALA A 138 10.55 -2.69 18.60
N THR A 139 11.76 -3.24 18.72
CA THR A 139 12.02 -4.66 18.43
C THR A 139 11.72 -5.49 19.67
N SER A 140 11.44 -6.78 19.47
CA SER A 140 11.20 -7.74 20.56
C SER A 140 12.41 -7.94 21.49
N GLU A 141 13.61 -7.54 21.09
CA GLU A 141 14.81 -7.60 21.92
C GLU A 141 14.80 -6.55 23.06
N ASP A 142 14.06 -5.46 22.89
CA ASP A 142 13.81 -4.47 23.95
C ASP A 142 12.77 -4.95 24.97
N ASN A 143 12.15 -6.12 24.75
CA ASN A 143 10.94 -6.56 25.44
C ASN A 143 11.12 -7.91 26.15
N LYS A 144 12.09 -8.01 27.05
CA LYS A 144 12.11 -9.09 28.05
C LYS A 144 11.13 -8.76 29.19
N MET A 145 9.82 -8.97 28.95
CA MET A 145 8.90 -9.25 30.06
C MET A 145 7.70 -10.11 29.62
N THR A 146 7.63 -11.25 30.30
CA THR A 146 6.66 -12.36 30.36
C THR A 146 5.22 -12.14 29.85
N GLY A 147 4.72 -13.11 29.06
CA GLY A 147 3.28 -13.30 28.87
C GLY A 147 2.92 -14.42 27.89
N LYS A 148 2.84 -15.67 28.37
CA LYS A 148 2.21 -16.80 27.67
C LYS A 148 0.71 -16.55 27.54
N THR A 149 0.15 -16.68 26.34
CA THR A 149 -1.23 -17.20 26.18
C THR A 149 -1.37 -17.96 24.87
N LYS A 150 -1.94 -19.18 25.01
CA LYS A 150 -2.35 -20.07 23.93
C LYS A 150 -3.74 -19.66 23.47
N GLY A 151 -3.97 -19.54 22.17
CA GLY A 151 -5.30 -19.46 21.58
C GLY A 151 -5.25 -20.06 20.17
N LYS A 152 -5.83 -21.24 20.00
CA LYS A 152 -5.96 -21.93 18.71
C LYS A 152 -7.25 -21.45 18.07
N GLU A 153 -7.24 -21.04 16.80
CA GLU A 153 -8.45 -21.08 15.95
C GLU A 153 -8.08 -21.02 14.47
N THR A 154 -8.69 -21.90 13.69
CA THR A 154 -8.35 -22.20 12.29
C THR A 154 -9.14 -21.35 11.31
N CYS A 155 -8.44 -20.77 10.33
CA CYS A 155 -9.03 -19.91 9.30
C CYS A 155 -9.71 -20.72 8.19
N ARG A 156 -11.02 -20.56 8.08
CA ARG A 156 -11.77 -20.65 6.82
C ARG A 156 -13.01 -19.80 6.97
N LYS A 157 -13.08 -18.63 6.32
CA LYS A 157 -14.32 -18.05 5.74
C LYS A 157 -14.11 -16.67 5.11
N LYS A 158 -14.89 -16.51 4.05
CA LYS A 158 -15.28 -15.32 3.28
C LYS A 158 -15.43 -14.08 4.18
N HIS A 159 -14.88 -12.95 3.75
CA HIS A 159 -15.07 -11.67 4.43
C HIS A 159 -16.54 -11.24 4.26
N ALA A 160 -17.26 -11.15 5.38
CA ALA A 160 -18.67 -10.79 5.42
C ALA A 160 -18.84 -9.27 5.55
N THR A 161 -19.92 -8.79 4.94
CA THR A 161 -20.41 -7.41 4.94
C THR A 161 -20.80 -6.91 6.34
N SER A 162 -20.91 -5.58 6.44
CA SER A 162 -21.32 -4.78 7.59
C SER A 162 -22.54 -5.32 8.34
N GLU A 163 -22.37 -5.58 9.64
CA GLU A 163 -23.33 -5.22 10.70
C GLU A 163 -22.67 -5.38 12.07
N GLY A 164 -23.00 -4.46 12.98
CA GLY A 164 -22.16 -4.08 14.10
C GLY A 164 -21.83 -5.18 15.12
N ASN A 165 -20.61 -5.12 15.66
CA ASN A 165 -20.40 -5.47 17.06
C ASN A 165 -19.19 -4.75 17.65
N LYS A 166 -19.44 -3.97 18.71
CA LYS A 166 -18.40 -3.35 19.53
C LYS A 166 -17.67 -4.46 20.29
N THR A 167 -16.50 -4.88 19.85
CA THR A 167 -15.57 -5.62 20.71
C THR A 167 -14.43 -4.71 21.13
N ARG A 168 -14.44 -4.36 22.42
CA ARG A 168 -13.36 -3.67 23.13
C ARG A 168 -12.04 -4.38 22.82
N GLY A 169 -11.15 -3.71 22.10
CA GLY A 169 -9.80 -4.18 21.84
C GLY A 169 -9.07 -4.47 23.16
N GLN A 170 -8.49 -5.65 23.26
CA GLN A 170 -7.61 -6.03 24.36
C GLN A 170 -6.44 -5.04 24.45
N SER A 171 -6.26 -4.47 25.63
CA SER A 171 -5.18 -3.55 25.98
C SER A 171 -3.82 -4.26 25.97
N LYS A 172 -3.21 -4.39 24.79
CA LYS A 172 -1.76 -4.63 24.68
C LYS A 172 -1.05 -3.42 25.34
N GLY A 173 0.02 -3.67 26.10
CA GLY A 173 0.65 -2.69 27.00
C GLY A 173 0.95 -1.33 26.35
N ARG A 174 0.61 -0.23 27.05
CA ARG A 174 0.63 1.16 26.52
C ARG A 174 1.93 1.57 25.81
N GLY A 175 3.08 1.09 26.27
CA GLY A 175 4.39 1.53 25.74
C GLY A 175 4.80 0.94 24.39
N THR A 176 4.29 -0.24 23.99
CA THR A 176 4.74 -0.91 22.76
C THR A 176 4.04 -0.39 21.52
N TRP A 177 2.76 -0.02 21.61
CA TRP A 177 2.00 0.51 20.48
C TRP A 177 2.36 1.93 20.09
N GLU A 178 2.77 2.73 21.06
CA GLU A 178 3.19 4.11 20.84
C GLU A 178 4.41 4.19 19.93
N MET A 179 5.26 3.16 19.97
CA MET A 179 6.46 2.99 19.16
C MET A 179 6.22 2.22 17.85
N ASN A 180 4.96 1.89 17.52
CA ASN A 180 4.64 1.34 16.22
C ASN A 180 4.55 2.47 15.20
N LEU A 181 5.19 2.25 14.05
CA LEU A 181 5.12 3.10 12.89
C LEU A 181 3.73 2.99 12.25
N VAL A 182 3.20 4.15 11.90
CA VAL A 182 2.04 4.36 11.05
C VAL A 182 2.59 4.95 9.75
N LEU A 183 2.21 4.33 8.63
CA LEU A 183 2.80 4.59 7.32
C LEU A 183 1.90 5.55 6.54
N CYS A 184 2.47 6.60 5.96
CA CYS A 184 1.72 7.41 5.01
C CYS A 184 1.44 6.58 3.76
N ARG A 185 0.20 6.65 3.26
CA ARG A 185 -0.26 5.94 2.06
C ARG A 185 0.17 6.60 0.74
N ARG A 186 0.73 7.82 0.78
CA ARG A 186 1.01 8.63 -0.41
C ARG A 186 2.47 9.04 -0.59
N CYS A 187 3.31 8.90 0.44
CA CYS A 187 4.72 9.25 0.36
C CYS A 187 5.54 8.45 1.38
N PRO A 188 6.88 8.48 1.28
CA PRO A 188 7.77 7.68 2.12
C PRO A 188 7.95 8.24 3.54
N LYS A 189 6.88 8.76 4.16
CA LYS A 189 6.89 9.20 5.55
C LYS A 189 6.21 8.16 6.43
N ALA A 190 6.91 7.72 7.47
CA ALA A 190 6.37 6.89 8.54
C ALA A 190 6.53 7.63 9.87
N PHE A 191 5.59 7.47 10.80
CA PHE A 191 5.67 8.12 12.12
C PHE A 191 5.34 7.10 13.19
N HIS A 192 6.03 7.13 14.33
CA HIS A 192 5.49 6.46 15.51
C HIS A 192 4.13 7.06 15.86
N ARG A 193 3.20 6.26 16.39
CA ARG A 193 1.90 6.76 16.85
C ARG A 193 2.04 7.98 17.77
N LYS A 194 3.00 7.96 18.69
CA LYS A 194 3.27 9.09 19.60
C LYS A 194 3.97 10.30 18.95
N CYS A 195 4.61 10.09 17.80
CA CYS A 195 5.31 11.14 17.06
C CYS A 195 4.42 11.79 15.99
N LEU A 196 3.18 11.33 15.83
CA LEU A 196 2.22 11.96 14.94
C LEU A 196 1.85 13.36 15.47
N PRO A 197 1.91 14.39 14.62
CA PRO A 197 1.44 15.73 14.99
C PRO A 197 -0.04 15.70 15.40
N ARG A 198 -0.41 16.51 16.41
CA ARG A 198 -1.77 16.49 16.98
C ARG A 198 -2.83 16.88 15.96
N GLU A 199 -2.48 17.73 15.02
CA GLU A 199 -3.38 18.21 13.96
C GLU A 199 -3.86 17.07 13.05
N MET A 200 -3.09 15.97 12.96
CA MET A 200 -3.46 14.80 12.14
C MET A 200 -4.69 14.06 12.67
N PHE A 201 -5.02 14.19 13.95
CA PHE A 201 -6.18 13.55 14.57
C PHE A 201 -7.50 14.29 14.29
N GLY A 202 -7.44 15.46 13.63
CA GLY A 202 -8.58 16.33 13.39
C GLY A 202 -8.97 17.17 14.59
N GLY A 203 -10.08 17.89 14.48
CA GLY A 203 -10.60 18.80 15.52
C GLY A 203 -11.13 20.10 14.90
N GLU A 204 -11.42 21.10 15.73
CA GLU A 204 -11.83 22.41 15.24
C GLU A 204 -10.78 22.99 14.27
N GLY A 205 -11.19 23.22 13.02
CA GLY A 205 -10.33 23.73 11.96
C GLY A 205 -9.33 22.74 11.36
N ASN A 206 -9.26 21.49 11.83
CA ASN A 206 -8.29 20.49 11.36
C ASN A 206 -8.98 19.28 10.70
N ILE A 207 -8.52 18.94 9.50
CA ILE A 207 -8.98 17.75 8.77
C ILE A 207 -8.36 16.49 9.41
N GLN A 208 -9.19 15.52 9.78
CA GLN A 208 -8.72 14.22 10.25
C GLN A 208 -7.96 13.49 9.13
N ARG A 209 -6.79 12.91 9.47
CA ARG A 209 -5.87 12.27 8.53
C ARG A 209 -5.45 10.85 8.94
N ILE A 210 -6.04 10.34 10.03
CA ILE A 210 -5.75 9.01 10.58
C ILE A 210 -7.05 8.30 10.98
N TRP A 211 -7.17 7.03 10.61
CA TRP A 211 -8.30 6.16 10.94
C TRP A 211 -7.82 4.79 11.39
N GLU A 212 -8.49 4.24 12.39
CA GLU A 212 -8.31 2.85 12.79
C GLU A 212 -9.36 2.00 12.09
N THR A 213 -8.90 0.96 11.38
CA THR A 213 -9.74 0.02 10.63
C THR A 213 -9.56 -1.39 11.18
N ALA A 214 -10.39 -2.34 10.73
CA ALA A 214 -10.23 -3.74 11.08
C ALA A 214 -8.87 -4.32 10.63
N GLY A 215 -8.29 -3.79 9.54
CA GLY A 215 -7.01 -4.21 8.98
C GLY A 215 -5.80 -3.41 9.48
N GLY A 216 -5.99 -2.43 10.38
CA GLY A 216 -4.92 -1.57 10.89
C GLY A 216 -5.18 -0.08 10.66
N THR A 217 -4.13 0.73 10.71
CA THR A 217 -4.24 2.18 10.68
C THR A 217 -4.00 2.74 9.28
N VAL A 218 -4.95 3.53 8.77
CA VAL A 218 -4.81 4.31 7.52
C VAL A 218 -4.39 5.73 7.88
N PHE A 219 -3.37 6.26 7.19
CA PHE A 219 -2.81 7.58 7.50
C PHE A 219 -2.30 8.32 6.25
N TYR A 220 -2.51 9.64 6.24
CA TYR A 220 -1.94 10.58 5.26
C TYR A 220 -1.20 11.71 5.98
N CYS A 221 0.05 11.99 5.60
CA CYS A 221 0.78 13.11 6.19
C CYS A 221 0.24 14.46 5.68
N GLY A 222 0.69 15.56 6.30
CA GLY A 222 0.26 16.92 5.96
C GLY A 222 0.61 17.39 4.54
N ASP A 223 1.55 16.72 3.86
CA ASP A 223 1.99 17.08 2.51
C ASP A 223 0.96 16.74 1.42
N HIS A 224 -0.06 15.94 1.75
CA HIS A 224 -1.06 15.52 0.79
C HIS A 224 -2.38 16.25 0.99
N GLU A 225 -2.93 16.71 -0.12
CA GLU A 225 -4.25 17.32 -0.17
C GLU A 225 -5.33 16.26 0.11
N MET A 226 -6.23 16.60 1.02
CA MET A 226 -7.37 15.77 1.41
C MET A 226 -8.60 16.20 0.63
N VAL A 227 -9.36 15.23 0.16
CA VAL A 227 -10.65 15.45 -0.49
C VAL A 227 -11.73 15.27 0.56
N GLU A 228 -12.36 16.38 0.98
CA GLU A 228 -13.23 16.43 2.15
C GLU A 228 -14.39 15.42 2.10
N ASN A 229 -15.07 15.31 0.95
CA ASN A 229 -16.17 14.39 0.74
C ASN A 229 -15.75 12.91 0.71
N LEU A 230 -14.50 12.63 0.34
CA LEU A 230 -13.96 11.26 0.34
C LEU A 230 -13.27 10.89 1.65
N ARG A 231 -13.03 11.86 2.54
CA ARG A 231 -12.26 11.70 3.78
C ARG A 231 -10.92 10.97 3.58
N SER A 232 -10.31 11.14 2.40
CA SER A 232 -9.07 10.50 1.99
C SER A 232 -8.25 11.44 1.10
N ALA A 233 -6.97 11.12 0.88
CA ALA A 233 -6.16 11.87 -0.07
C ALA A 233 -6.63 11.59 -1.51
N LYS A 234 -6.33 12.52 -2.44
CA LYS A 234 -6.63 12.36 -3.87
C LYS A 234 -6.25 10.96 -4.38
N ARG A 235 -7.13 10.39 -5.20
CA ARG A 235 -7.04 9.02 -5.74
C ARG A 235 -6.32 8.97 -7.09
N ASN A 236 -5.31 9.81 -7.28
CA ASN A 236 -4.53 9.95 -8.51
C ASN A 236 -3.09 9.45 -8.36
N HIS A 237 -2.85 8.55 -7.40
CA HIS A 237 -1.49 8.19 -6.98
C HIS A 237 -0.96 6.93 -7.66
N ILE A 238 -1.81 6.04 -8.18
CA ILE A 238 -1.39 4.84 -8.91
C ILE A 238 -1.36 5.12 -10.42
N LYS A 239 -0.25 4.76 -11.06
CA LYS A 239 -0.11 4.76 -12.52
C LYS A 239 0.02 3.32 -13.03
N PHE A 240 -0.85 2.92 -13.95
CA PHE A 240 -0.74 1.63 -14.64
C PHE A 240 0.01 1.72 -15.97
N ARG A 241 -0.15 2.85 -16.69
CA ARG A 241 0.49 3.13 -17.98
C ARG A 241 1.25 4.44 -17.93
N GLU A 242 2.27 4.56 -18.78
CA GLU A 242 2.80 5.88 -19.15
C GLU A 242 1.70 6.61 -19.92
N GLU A 243 1.20 7.72 -19.38
CA GLU A 243 0.35 8.61 -20.17
C GLU A 243 1.19 9.10 -21.34
N LYS A 244 0.82 8.73 -22.57
CA LYS A 244 1.40 9.37 -23.76
C LYS A 244 1.15 10.89 -23.62
N PRO A 245 2.15 11.75 -23.87
CA PRO A 245 1.95 13.19 -23.80
C PRO A 245 0.77 13.58 -24.69
N LYS A 246 -0.23 14.25 -24.10
CA LYS A 246 -1.38 14.78 -24.83
C LYS A 246 -0.88 15.85 -25.80
N GLY A 247 -0.72 15.49 -27.08
CA GLY A 247 -0.49 16.45 -28.15
C GLY A 247 0.57 16.04 -29.16
N ALA A 248 0.24 15.11 -30.04
CA ALA A 248 0.69 15.16 -31.43
C ALA A 248 -0.55 14.89 -32.28
N ALA A 249 -1.17 15.95 -32.80
CA ALA A 249 -2.22 15.82 -33.79
C ALA A 249 -1.63 15.13 -35.02
N GLU A 250 -2.07 13.92 -35.34
CA GLU A 250 -1.86 13.32 -36.65
C GLU A 250 -2.63 14.16 -37.68
N ASN A 251 -1.93 15.06 -38.36
CA ASN A 251 -2.40 15.59 -39.63
C ASN A 251 -2.35 14.45 -40.65
N GLN A 252 -3.46 13.73 -40.80
CA GLN A 252 -3.70 12.95 -42.01
C GLN A 252 -4.12 13.93 -43.12
N SER A 253 -3.14 14.34 -43.94
CA SER A 253 -3.42 14.88 -45.27
C SER A 253 -3.96 13.76 -46.13
N VAL A 254 -5.28 13.79 -46.36
CA VAL A 254 -5.95 12.95 -47.35
C VAL A 254 -5.53 13.48 -48.72
N GLU A 255 -4.77 12.69 -49.47
CA GLU A 255 -4.61 12.89 -50.91
C GLU A 255 -5.92 12.46 -51.59
N ASP A 256 -6.75 13.43 -51.95
CA ASP A 256 -7.88 13.22 -52.86
C ASP A 256 -7.34 12.99 -54.28
N GLY A 257 -7.15 11.73 -54.63
CA GLY A 257 -7.13 11.29 -56.01
C GLY A 257 -8.56 11.01 -56.48
N ASN A 258 -9.14 11.90 -57.30
CA ASN A 258 -10.22 11.50 -58.21
C ASN A 258 -10.39 12.45 -59.41
N LYS A 259 -10.13 11.87 -60.59
CA LYS A 259 -10.58 12.23 -61.95
C LYS A 259 -10.10 13.53 -62.61
#